data_AF-A0AAI8ZUI9-F1
#
_entry.id   AF-A0AAI8ZUI9-F1
#
_cell.length_a   1.000
_cell.length_b   1.000
_cell.length_c   1.000
_cell.angle_alpha   90.00
_cell.angle_beta   90.00
_cell.angle_gamma   90.00
#
_symmetry.space_group_name_H-M   'P 1'
#
loop_
_entity.id
_entity.type
_entity.pdbx_description
1 polymer ?
#
loop_
_entity_poly.entity_id
_entity_poly.type
_entity_poly.pdbx_seq_one_letter_code
_entity_poly.pdbx_strand_id
1 'polypeptide(L)' 'MDLLSVTKSNADINITENELLILNSALNEVCNGIDIAEFETRIGSERDEVAALLSKIGSILDQMSSC' A
#
# COMPACT_ATOMS: atom_id res chain seq x y z
N MET A 1 3.44 6.23 12.04
CA MET A 1 2.97 7.05 10.92
C MET A 1 2.57 8.39 11.51
N ASP A 2 3.16 9.47 11.00
CA ASP A 2 2.88 10.84 11.43
C ASP A 2 2.44 11.68 10.23
N LEU A 3 1.45 12.55 10.42
CA LEU A 3 1.01 13.48 9.36
C LEU A 3 1.98 14.65 9.24
N LEU A 4 2.48 14.89 8.02
CA LEU A 4 3.33 16.03 7.70
C LEU A 4 2.53 17.18 7.07
N SER A 5 1.64 16.86 6.12
CA SER A 5 0.82 17.86 5.41
C SER A 5 -0.48 17.23 4.88
N VAL A 6 -1.51 18.06 4.67
CA VAL A 6 -2.78 17.60 4.07
C VAL A 6 -3.35 18.67 3.15
N THR A 7 -3.88 18.22 2.01
CA THR A 7 -4.65 19.03 1.05
C THR A 7 -6.00 18.38 0.83
N LYS A 8 -6.82 18.94 -0.06
CA LYS A 8 -8.13 18.37 -0.40
C LYS A 8 -8.04 16.94 -0.97
N SER A 9 -6.94 16.59 -1.63
CA SER A 9 -6.82 15.32 -2.36
C SER A 9 -5.60 14.47 -1.97
N ASN A 10 -4.68 15.00 -1.16
CA ASN A 10 -3.43 14.33 -0.81
C ASN A 10 -3.11 14.51 0.67
N ALA A 11 -2.40 13.54 1.24
CA ALA A 11 -1.77 13.63 2.55
C ALA A 11 -0.31 13.20 2.44
N ASP A 12 0.58 14.00 3.01
CA ASP A 12 1.99 13.65 3.17
C ASP A 12 2.17 13.09 4.58
N ILE A 13 2.75 11.90 4.66
CA ILE A 13 2.96 11.18 5.92
C ILE A 13 4.41 10.76 6.06
N ASN A 14 4.92 10.84 7.27
CA ASN A 14 6.14 10.13 7.66
C ASN A 14 5.75 8.71 8.04
N ILE A 15 6.36 7.72 7.39
CA ILE A 15 6.09 6.31 7.63
C ILE A 15 7.40 5.57 7.83
N THR A 16 7.45 4.72 8.85
CA THR A 16 8.63 3.89 9.11
C THR A 16 8.69 2.68 8.16
N GLU A 17 9.87 2.10 7.98
CA GLU A 17 10.05 0.89 7.17
C GLU A 17 9.12 -0.24 7.64
N ASN A 18 9.05 -0.47 8.95
CA ASN A 18 8.19 -1.51 9.53
C ASN A 18 6.71 -1.28 9.25
N GLU A 19 6.23 -0.03 9.33
CA GLU A 19 4.84 0.29 9.03
C GLU A 19 4.53 0.10 7.54
N LEU A 20 5.46 0.49 6.67
CA LEU A 20 5.33 0.31 5.23
C LEU A 20 5.38 -1.19 4.84
N LEU A 21 6.20 -2.00 5.51
CA LEU A 21 6.25 -3.46 5.37
C LEU A 21 4.91 -4.11 5.74
N ILE A 22 4.25 -3.65 6.81
CA ILE A 22 2.92 -4.13 7.20
C ILE A 22 1.90 -3.83 6.09
N LEU A 23 1.90 -2.59 5.56
CA LEU A 23 1.00 -2.21 4.47
C LEU A 23 1.26 -3.02 3.20
N ASN A 24 2.53 -3.20 2.83
CA ASN A 24 2.93 -4.03 1.69
C ASN A 24 2.43 -5.47 1.84
N SER A 25 2.62 -6.06 3.01
CA SER A 25 2.19 -7.43 3.29
C SER A 25 0.67 -7.57 3.24
N ALA A 26 -0.07 -6.61 3.80
CA ALA A 26 -1.53 -6.60 3.75
C ALA A 26 -2.06 -6.50 2.31
N LEU A 27 -1.49 -5.61 1.49
CA LEU A 27 -1.85 -5.49 0.08
C LEU A 27 -1.46 -6.74 -0.71
N ASN A 28 -0.32 -7.36 -0.40
CA ASN A 28 0.08 -8.62 -1.03
C ASN A 28 -0.90 -9.77 -0.70
N GLU A 29 -1.35 -9.89 0.55
CA GLU A 29 -2.37 -10.88 0.91
C GLU A 29 -3.68 -10.63 0.18
N VAL A 30 -4.14 -9.37 0.13
CA VAL A 30 -5.35 -9.00 -0.61
C VAL A 30 -5.22 -9.36 -2.09
N CYS A 31 -4.08 -9.04 -2.73
CA CYS A 31 -3.88 -9.30 -4.14
C CYS A 31 -3.59 -10.77 -4.48
N ASN A 32 -2.93 -11.52 -3.59
CA ASN A 32 -2.30 -12.81 -3.94
C ASN A 32 -2.52 -13.93 -2.92
N GLY A 33 -2.74 -13.60 -1.65
CA GLY A 33 -2.77 -14.56 -0.53
C GLY A 33 -4.15 -15.10 -0.19
N ILE A 34 -5.22 -14.36 -0.51
CA ILE A 34 -6.61 -14.77 -0.26
C ILE A 34 -7.48 -14.64 -1.51
N ASP A 35 -8.40 -15.59 -1.68
CA ASP A 35 -9.46 -15.46 -2.66
C ASP A 35 -10.58 -14.59 -2.08
N ILE A 36 -10.73 -13.38 -2.62
CA ILE A 36 -11.73 -12.41 -2.19
C ILE A 36 -12.85 -12.38 -3.23
N ALA A 37 -13.98 -13.00 -2.88
CA ALA A 37 -15.22 -12.81 -3.62
C ALA A 37 -15.63 -11.33 -3.57
N GLU A 38 -16.10 -10.80 -4.70
CA GLU A 38 -16.50 -9.39 -4.83
C GLU A 38 -15.38 -8.40 -4.48
N PHE A 39 -14.14 -8.70 -4.92
CA PHE A 39 -12.93 -7.93 -4.63
C PHE A 39 -13.14 -6.41 -4.69
N GLU A 40 -13.65 -5.89 -5.81
CA GLU A 40 -13.87 -4.45 -6.03
C GLU A 40 -14.81 -3.83 -4.99
N THR A 41 -15.84 -4.56 -4.57
CA THR A 41 -16.79 -4.08 -3.56
C THR A 41 -16.19 -4.11 -2.17
N ARG A 42 -15.34 -5.11 -1.86
CA ARG A 42 -14.70 -5.28 -0.55
C ARG A 42 -13.52 -4.35 -0.33
N ILE A 43 -12.74 -4.11 -1.37
CA ILE A 43 -11.54 -3.28 -1.32
C ILE A 43 -11.85 -1.83 -1.71
N GLY A 44 -12.88 -1.60 -2.54
CA GLY A 44 -13.25 -0.27 -3.03
C GLY A 44 -12.39 0.20 -4.20
N SER A 45 -11.67 -0.71 -4.87
CA SER A 45 -10.79 -0.41 -6.01
C SER A 45 -10.63 -1.64 -6.90
N GLU A 46 -10.28 -1.43 -8.16
CA GLU A 46 -10.00 -2.53 -9.09
C GLU A 46 -8.72 -3.26 -8.69
N ARG A 47 -8.66 -4.58 -8.94
CA ARG A 47 -7.50 -5.40 -8.56
C ARG A 47 -6.19 -4.86 -9.15
N ASP A 48 -6.25 -4.34 -10.37
CA ASP A 48 -5.09 -3.78 -11.08
C ASP A 48 -4.59 -2.48 -10.42
N GLU A 49 -5.49 -1.65 -9.88
CA GLU A 49 -5.12 -0.43 -9.14
C GLU A 49 -4.41 -0.77 -7.83
N VAL A 50 -4.93 -1.77 -7.11
CA VAL A 50 -4.34 -2.26 -5.85
C VAL A 50 -2.99 -2.91 -6.11
N ALA A 51 -2.87 -3.72 -7.18
CA ALA A 51 -1.61 -4.33 -7.59
C ALA A 51 -0.56 -3.27 -7.99
N ALA A 52 -0.97 -2.21 -8.70
CA ALA A 52 -0.10 -1.10 -9.03
C ALA A 52 0.37 -0.35 -7.78
N LEU A 53 -0.49 -0.17 -6.77
CA LEU A 53 -0.12 0.41 -5.48
C LEU A 53 0.88 -0.47 -4.72
N LEU A 54 0.63 -1.78 -4.66
CA LEU A 54 1.53 -2.76 -4.06
C LEU A 54 2.93 -2.68 -4.70
N SER A 55 3.01 -2.64 -6.04
CA SER A 55 4.29 -2.51 -6.75
C SER A 55 5.02 -1.22 -6.40
N LYS A 56 4.33 -0.07 -6.31
CA LYS A 56 4.94 1.20 -5.90
C LYS A 56 5.50 1.15 -4.49
N ILE A 57 4.76 0.56 -3.55
CA ILE A 57 5.18 0.41 -2.16
C ILE A 57 6.41 -0.52 -2.06
N GLY A 58 6.41 -1.64 -2.79
CA GLY A 58 7.57 -2.53 -2.88
C GLY A 58 8.83 -1.81 -3.35
N SER A 59 8.74 -1.01 -4.42
CA SER A 59 9.88 -0.23 -4.91
C SER A 59 10.40 0.80 -3.90
N ILE A 60 9.53 1.38 -3.07
CA ILE A 60 9.95 2.30 -1.99
C ILE A 60 10.70 1.53 -0.91
N LEU A 61 10.21 0.35 -0.53
CA LEU A 61 10.89 -0.52 0.45
C LEU A 61 12.27 -0.95 -0.06
N ASP A 62 12.39 -1.35 -1.32
CA ASP A 62 13.68 -1.70 -1.93
C ASP A 62 14.70 -0.55 -1.86
N GLN A 63 14.23 0.68 -2.05
CA GLN A 63 15.06 1.89 -1.90
C GLN A 63 15.46 2.12 -0.44
N MET A 64 14.55 1.94 0.51
CA MET A 64 14.83 2.11 1.94
C MET A 64 15.86 1.09 2.45
N SER A 65 15.77 -0.17 2.00
CA SER A 65 16.74 -1.22 2.38
C SER A 65 18.12 -1.05 1.72
N SER A 66 18.23 -0.16 0.72
CA SER A 66 19.48 0.16 0.02
C SER A 66 20.21 1.39 0.59
N CYS A 67 19.64 2.05 1.61
CA CYS A 67 20.24 3.18 2.34
C CYS A 67 21.07 2.71 3.54
#